data_AF-A0A8J8NWU3-F1
#
_entry.id   AF-A0A8J8NWU3-F1
#
_cell.length_a   1.000
_cell.length_b   1.000
_cell.length_c   1.000
_cell.angle_alpha   90.00
_cell.angle_beta   90.00
_cell.angle_gamma   90.00
#
_symmetry.space_group_name_H-M   'P 1'
#
loop_
_entity.id
_entity.type
_entity.pdbx_description
1 polymer ?
#
loop_
_entity_poly.entity_id
_entity_poly.type
_entity_poly.pdbx_seq_one_letter_code
_entity_poly.pdbx_strand_id
1 'polypeptide(L)'
;MICFLFELRLVLICWKAQNIDLVRQNPQLIRRQLIIFYCRFYVGVIIIYSFHEVILENDVLLVLVNGLLWIPQIIKTFRERTRIGPDTYFIVVLSCSHIFYPLYIRGCPQNLFDREPNYTTSAILVAVVAIQAAIVRMQQIRNPRFFIPKKWRRNLNTYNYFYEFPKNQEGVDQERQEIQEEEDCIICMNSLRFEIVQQTGEIQLTQQASNQRKAKCYMKTPCNHKYHVQCLKKWMEVRLECPACRQQLPILEDDD
;
A
#
# COMPACT_ATOMS: atom_id res chain seq x y z
N MET A 1 -15.53 -0.12 -31.92
CA MET A 1 -16.49 -1.24 -31.72
C MET A 1 -15.81 -2.54 -31.26
N ILE A 2 -14.74 -3.00 -31.92
CA ILE A 2 -14.00 -4.22 -31.54
C ILE A 2 -13.30 -4.09 -30.17
N CYS A 3 -12.65 -2.96 -29.88
CA CYS A 3 -12.04 -2.72 -28.56
C CYS A 3 -13.06 -2.82 -27.42
N PHE A 4 -14.29 -2.32 -27.63
CA PHE A 4 -15.36 -2.37 -26.64
C PHE A 4 -15.81 -3.81 -26.30
N LEU A 5 -15.78 -4.71 -27.28
CA LEU A 5 -16.10 -6.13 -27.06
C LEU A 5 -15.00 -6.89 -26.31
N PHE A 6 -13.73 -6.55 -26.54
CA PHE A 6 -12.60 -7.12 -25.80
C PHE A 6 -12.56 -6.65 -24.34
N GLU A 7 -12.83 -5.36 -24.11
CA GLU A 7 -12.93 -4.80 -22.76
C GLU A 7 -14.06 -5.43 -21.96
N LEU A 8 -15.23 -5.67 -22.58
CA LEU A 8 -16.37 -6.31 -21.91
C LEU A 8 -16.02 -7.72 -21.41
N ARG A 9 -15.27 -8.52 -22.19
CA ARG A 9 -14.84 -9.86 -21.77
C ARG A 9 -13.89 -9.81 -20.59
N LEU A 10 -12.95 -8.87 -20.57
CA LEU A 10 -12.02 -8.69 -19.45
C LEU A 10 -12.76 -8.29 -18.17
N VAL A 11 -13.70 -7.36 -18.29
CA VAL A 11 -14.55 -6.92 -17.17
C VAL A 11 -15.34 -8.10 -16.58
N LEU A 12 -15.88 -8.98 -17.44
CA LEU A 12 -16.59 -10.19 -16.99
C LEU A 12 -15.68 -11.21 -16.32
N ILE A 13 -14.47 -11.40 -16.83
CA ILE A 13 -13.46 -12.27 -16.22
C ILE A 13 -13.09 -11.75 -14.84
N CYS A 14 -12.82 -10.45 -14.71
CA CYS A 14 -12.53 -9.79 -13.44
C CYS A 14 -13.70 -9.94 -12.44
N TRP A 15 -14.93 -9.65 -12.87
CA TRP A 15 -16.12 -9.79 -12.03
C TRP A 15 -16.32 -11.24 -11.56
N LYS A 16 -16.13 -12.22 -12.46
CA LYS A 16 -16.26 -13.64 -12.13
C LYS A 16 -15.16 -14.12 -11.17
N ALA A 17 -13.92 -13.65 -11.34
CA ALA A 17 -12.81 -13.96 -10.44
C ALA A 17 -13.08 -13.44 -9.02
N GLN A 18 -13.68 -12.25 -8.89
CA GLN A 18 -14.03 -11.66 -7.59
C GLN A 18 -15.20 -12.36 -6.88
N ASN A 19 -16.07 -13.05 -7.61
CA ASN A 19 -17.28 -13.68 -7.09
C ASN A 19 -17.26 -15.22 -7.22
N ILE A 20 -16.07 -15.81 -7.24
CA ILE A 20 -15.87 -17.24 -7.56
C ILE A 20 -16.62 -18.18 -6.60
N ASP A 21 -16.71 -17.81 -5.32
CA ASP A 21 -17.42 -18.59 -4.30
C ASP A 21 -18.94 -18.58 -4.52
N LEU A 22 -19.50 -17.43 -4.88
CA LEU A 22 -20.91 -17.27 -5.21
C LEU A 22 -21.26 -18.03 -6.50
N VAL A 23 -20.35 -18.00 -7.48
CA VAL A 23 -20.47 -18.71 -8.75
C VAL A 23 -20.54 -20.23 -8.54
N ARG A 24 -19.81 -20.76 -7.57
CA ARG A 24 -19.76 -22.20 -7.29
C ARG A 24 -21.03 -22.72 -6.64
N GLN A 25 -21.73 -21.89 -5.85
CA GLN A 25 -22.88 -22.31 -5.06
C GLN A 25 -24.22 -22.24 -5.83
N ASN A 26 -24.46 -21.22 -6.67
CA ASN A 26 -25.79 -20.99 -7.26
C ASN A 26 -25.76 -20.44 -8.69
N PRO A 27 -25.78 -21.29 -9.73
CA PRO A 27 -25.64 -20.85 -11.12
C PRO A 27 -26.77 -19.95 -11.65
N GLN A 28 -27.99 -20.06 -11.10
CA GLN A 28 -29.12 -19.22 -11.51
C GLN A 28 -29.04 -17.78 -10.94
N LEU A 29 -28.47 -17.60 -9.74
CA LEU A 29 -28.25 -16.28 -9.15
C LEU A 29 -27.20 -15.48 -9.94
N ILE A 30 -26.22 -16.17 -10.54
CA ILE A 30 -25.21 -15.55 -11.42
C ILE A 30 -25.87 -14.84 -12.59
N ARG A 31 -26.82 -15.48 -13.29
CA ARG A 31 -27.45 -14.91 -14.49
C ARG A 31 -28.15 -13.58 -14.17
N ARG A 32 -28.86 -13.53 -13.05
CA ARG A 32 -29.54 -12.30 -12.59
C ARG A 32 -28.54 -11.20 -12.23
N GLN A 33 -27.47 -11.52 -11.50
CA GLN A 33 -26.46 -10.53 -11.14
C GLN A 33 -25.68 -10.02 -12.36
N LEU A 34 -25.41 -10.89 -13.32
CA LEU A 34 -24.77 -10.53 -14.59
C LEU A 34 -25.62 -9.54 -15.39
N ILE A 35 -26.95 -9.76 -15.47
CA ILE A 35 -27.88 -8.85 -16.14
C ILE A 35 -27.90 -7.49 -15.43
N ILE A 36 -27.98 -7.48 -14.10
CA ILE A 36 -27.94 -6.24 -13.31
C ILE A 36 -26.62 -5.49 -13.56
N PHE A 37 -25.50 -6.21 -13.55
CA PHE A 37 -24.18 -5.66 -13.86
C PHE A 37 -24.15 -5.03 -15.26
N TYR A 38 -24.62 -5.74 -16.29
CA TYR A 38 -24.70 -5.21 -17.65
C TYR A 38 -25.59 -3.98 -17.74
N CYS A 39 -26.78 -3.99 -17.13
CA CYS A 39 -27.66 -2.82 -17.13
C CYS A 39 -26.96 -1.61 -16.51
N ARG A 40 -26.30 -1.78 -15.36
CA ARG A 40 -25.54 -0.68 -14.71
C ARG A 40 -24.39 -0.18 -15.58
N PHE A 41 -23.65 -1.10 -16.19
CA PHE A 41 -22.54 -0.77 -17.08
C PHE A 41 -23.02 0.02 -18.30
N TYR A 42 -24.03 -0.46 -19.03
CA TYR A 42 -24.53 0.21 -20.24
C TYR A 42 -25.21 1.55 -19.94
N VAL A 43 -25.97 1.65 -18.84
CA VAL A 43 -26.51 2.94 -18.38
C VAL A 43 -25.37 3.91 -18.08
N GLY A 44 -24.31 3.46 -17.42
CA GLY A 44 -23.12 4.27 -17.17
C GLY A 44 -22.44 4.74 -18.46
N VAL A 45 -22.28 3.85 -19.45
CA VAL A 45 -21.69 4.18 -20.76
C VAL A 45 -22.55 5.20 -21.52
N ILE A 46 -23.88 5.04 -21.52
CA ILE A 46 -24.79 5.99 -22.17
C ILE A 46 -24.68 7.36 -21.50
N ILE A 47 -24.65 7.42 -20.16
CA ILE A 47 -24.45 8.68 -19.43
C ILE A 47 -23.11 9.31 -19.85
N ILE A 48 -22.01 8.57 -19.79
CA ILE A 48 -20.68 9.09 -20.16
C ILE A 48 -20.66 9.61 -21.61
N TYR A 49 -21.26 8.87 -22.55
CA TYR A 49 -21.34 9.27 -23.96
C TYR A 49 -22.19 10.54 -24.13
N SER A 50 -23.35 10.63 -23.48
CA SER A 50 -24.21 11.82 -23.54
C SER A 50 -23.55 13.07 -22.96
N PHE A 51 -22.71 12.93 -21.91
CA PHE A 51 -21.99 14.04 -21.30
C PHE A 51 -20.60 14.29 -21.93
N HIS A 52 -20.14 13.46 -22.87
CA HIS A 52 -18.81 13.54 -23.44
C HIS A 52 -18.54 14.90 -24.11
N GLU A 53 -19.47 15.38 -24.94
CA GLU A 53 -19.34 16.68 -25.60
C GLU A 53 -19.26 17.84 -24.60
N VAL A 54 -20.10 17.79 -23.55
CA VAL A 54 -20.11 18.79 -22.47
C VAL A 54 -18.77 18.78 -21.70
N ILE A 55 -18.22 17.59 -21.43
CA ILE A 55 -16.91 17.42 -20.78
C ILE A 55 -15.80 18.00 -21.65
N LEU A 56 -15.86 17.81 -22.98
CA LEU A 56 -14.88 18.35 -23.91
C LEU A 56 -15.00 19.85 -24.13
N GLU A 57 -16.20 20.43 -23.96
CA GLU A 57 -16.46 21.87 -24.08
C GLU A 57 -15.98 22.66 -22.86
N ASN A 58 -16.12 22.12 -21.67
CA ASN A 58 -15.73 22.81 -20.44
C ASN A 58 -14.29 22.46 -20.05
N ASP A 59 -13.40 23.46 -20.04
CA ASP A 59 -11.97 23.29 -19.71
C ASP A 59 -11.76 22.64 -18.33
N VAL A 60 -12.57 23.00 -17.33
CA VAL A 60 -12.45 22.46 -15.97
C VAL A 60 -12.87 20.99 -15.93
N LEU A 61 -13.99 20.65 -16.57
CA LEU A 61 -14.47 19.26 -16.62
C LEU A 61 -13.53 18.37 -17.43
N LEU A 62 -12.94 18.91 -18.51
CA LEU A 62 -11.94 18.21 -19.30
C LEU A 62 -10.75 17.79 -18.43
N VAL A 63 -10.17 18.72 -17.66
CA VAL A 63 -9.03 18.43 -16.77
C VAL A 63 -9.45 17.52 -15.62
N LEU A 64 -10.61 17.73 -15.00
CA LEU A 64 -11.06 16.93 -13.87
C LEU A 64 -11.33 15.47 -14.28
N VAL A 65 -12.07 15.26 -15.36
CA VAL A 65 -12.46 13.89 -15.75
C VAL A 65 -11.31 13.16 -16.44
N ASN A 66 -10.60 13.82 -17.37
CA ASN A 66 -9.53 13.16 -18.12
C ASN A 66 -8.17 13.20 -17.43
N GLY A 67 -7.97 14.11 -16.48
CA GLY A 67 -6.71 14.25 -15.76
C GLY A 67 -6.57 13.32 -14.56
N LEU A 68 -7.64 12.74 -14.00
CA LEU A 68 -7.61 11.93 -12.78
C LEU A 68 -7.40 10.42 -13.00
N LEU A 69 -6.82 10.04 -14.14
CA LEU A 69 -6.65 8.64 -14.58
C LEU A 69 -6.03 7.72 -13.51
N TRP A 70 -4.98 8.17 -12.83
CA TRP A 70 -4.19 7.32 -11.94
C TRP A 70 -4.61 7.38 -10.47
N ILE A 71 -5.55 8.27 -10.11
CA ILE A 71 -6.00 8.45 -8.72
C ILE A 71 -6.51 7.14 -8.08
N PRO A 72 -7.33 6.30 -8.74
CA PRO A 72 -7.74 5.02 -8.17
C PRO A 72 -6.57 4.10 -7.84
N GLN A 73 -5.55 4.05 -8.71
CA GLN A 73 -4.35 3.25 -8.49
C GLN A 73 -3.51 3.80 -7.33
N ILE A 74 -3.38 5.13 -7.22
CA ILE A 74 -2.69 5.80 -6.11
C ILE A 74 -3.36 5.46 -4.77
N ILE A 75 -4.70 5.52 -4.72
CA ILE A 75 -5.50 5.20 -3.54
C ILE A 75 -5.36 3.71 -3.17
N LYS A 76 -5.43 2.82 -4.15
CA LYS A 76 -5.26 1.38 -3.93
C LYS A 76 -3.89 1.08 -3.33
N THR A 77 -2.83 1.56 -3.96
CA THR A 77 -1.44 1.38 -3.52
C THR A 77 -1.24 1.96 -2.10
N PHE A 78 -1.86 3.11 -1.81
CA PHE A 78 -1.86 3.73 -0.49
C PHE A 78 -2.55 2.88 0.60
N ARG A 79 -3.70 2.29 0.28
CA ARG A 79 -4.51 1.50 1.21
C ARG A 79 -3.89 0.13 1.48
N GLU A 80 -3.49 -0.57 0.42
CA GLU A 80 -2.95 -1.93 0.48
C GLU A 80 -1.50 -1.97 0.97
N ARG A 81 -0.79 -0.84 0.96
CA ARG A 81 0.62 -0.73 1.39
C ARG A 81 1.57 -1.62 0.59
N THR A 82 1.18 -2.01 -0.61
CA THR A 82 1.99 -2.82 -1.52
C THR A 82 2.75 -1.91 -2.47
N ARG A 83 3.95 -2.33 -2.89
CA ARG A 83 4.72 -1.67 -3.97
C ARG A 83 4.40 -2.27 -5.35
N ILE A 84 3.51 -3.27 -5.37
CA ILE A 84 3.10 -3.97 -6.59
C ILE A 84 2.14 -3.05 -7.36
N GLY A 85 2.51 -2.71 -8.59
CA GLY A 85 1.69 -1.88 -9.44
C GLY A 85 1.88 -2.23 -10.92
N PRO A 86 1.22 -1.48 -11.81
CA PRO A 86 1.35 -1.68 -13.25
C PRO A 86 2.79 -1.43 -13.71
N ASP A 87 3.19 -2.13 -14.76
CA ASP A 87 4.49 -1.96 -15.38
C ASP A 87 4.69 -0.53 -15.90
N THR A 88 5.94 -0.05 -15.92
CA THR A 88 6.27 1.32 -16.31
C THR A 88 5.88 1.59 -17.77
N TYR A 89 6.07 0.61 -18.66
CA TYR A 89 5.65 0.73 -20.06
C TYR A 89 4.13 0.94 -20.17
N PHE A 90 3.35 0.18 -19.41
CA PHE A 90 1.90 0.31 -19.37
C PHE A 90 1.46 1.70 -18.88
N ILE A 91 2.12 2.24 -17.84
CA ILE A 91 1.83 3.59 -17.32
C ILE A 91 2.02 4.65 -18.41
N VAL A 92 3.14 4.59 -19.14
CA VAL A 92 3.46 5.55 -20.19
C VAL A 92 2.48 5.44 -21.35
N VAL A 93 2.29 4.23 -21.90
CA VAL A 93 1.41 4.02 -23.06
C VAL A 93 -0.02 4.42 -22.74
N LEU A 94 -0.57 3.99 -21.60
CA LEU A 94 -1.93 4.33 -21.22
C LEU A 94 -2.10 5.85 -21.04
N SER A 95 -1.14 6.52 -20.39
CA SER A 95 -1.19 7.97 -20.20
C SER A 95 -1.16 8.72 -21.53
N CYS A 96 -0.25 8.34 -22.44
CA CYS A 96 -0.12 8.96 -23.76
C CYS A 96 -1.35 8.74 -24.63
N SER A 97 -1.87 7.51 -24.70
CA SER A 97 -3.07 7.19 -25.47
C SER A 97 -4.31 7.90 -24.94
N HIS A 98 -4.42 8.07 -23.62
CA HIS A 98 -5.57 8.70 -22.98
C HIS A 98 -5.62 10.22 -23.24
N ILE A 99 -4.50 10.92 -23.13
CA ILE A 99 -4.46 12.38 -23.33
C ILE A 99 -4.41 12.80 -24.81
N PHE A 100 -4.14 11.87 -25.72
CA PHE A 100 -4.00 12.16 -27.15
C PHE A 100 -5.22 12.89 -27.73
N TYR A 101 -6.42 12.37 -27.49
CA TYR A 101 -7.65 12.93 -28.06
C TYR A 101 -8.01 14.32 -27.47
N PRO A 102 -8.00 14.52 -26.12
CA PRO A 102 -8.17 15.85 -25.54
C PRO A 102 -7.12 16.88 -26.02
N LEU A 103 -5.86 16.46 -26.18
CA LEU A 103 -4.79 17.33 -26.66
C LEU A 103 -4.93 17.70 -28.14
N TYR A 104 -5.44 16.79 -28.97
CA TYR A 104 -5.74 17.11 -30.36
C TYR A 104 -6.77 18.25 -30.43
N ILE A 105 -7.93 18.09 -29.77
CA ILE A 105 -9.03 19.05 -29.80
C ILE A 105 -8.67 20.41 -29.17
N ARG A 106 -7.78 20.46 -28.18
CA ARG A 106 -7.43 21.72 -27.50
C ARG A 106 -6.09 22.32 -27.91
N GLY A 107 -5.21 21.53 -28.51
CA GLY A 107 -3.85 21.93 -28.86
C GLY A 107 -3.61 22.17 -30.34
N CYS A 108 -4.39 21.57 -31.24
CA CYS A 108 -4.21 21.79 -32.67
C CYS A 108 -5.00 23.03 -33.14
N PRO A 109 -4.36 23.99 -33.83
CA PRO A 109 -5.06 25.17 -34.36
C PRO A 109 -5.97 24.84 -35.56
N GLN A 110 -5.68 23.75 -36.28
CA GLN A 110 -6.47 23.25 -37.41
C GLN A 110 -7.18 21.96 -37.00
N ASN A 111 -8.14 22.10 -36.09
CA ASN A 111 -8.96 20.99 -35.68
C ASN A 111 -10.06 20.70 -36.69
N LEU A 112 -10.37 19.41 -36.89
CA LEU A 112 -11.56 18.99 -37.66
C LEU A 112 -12.87 19.61 -37.14
N PHE A 113 -12.91 19.98 -35.86
CA PHE A 113 -14.06 20.57 -35.19
C PHE A 113 -14.01 22.11 -35.12
N ASP A 114 -13.05 22.75 -35.79
CA ASP A 114 -12.86 24.21 -35.87
C ASP A 114 -12.94 24.91 -34.49
N ARG A 115 -12.40 24.27 -33.45
CA ARG A 115 -12.34 24.84 -32.10
C ARG A 115 -11.08 25.67 -31.90
N GLU A 116 -11.24 26.78 -31.19
CA GLU A 116 -10.14 27.64 -30.80
C GLU A 116 -9.16 26.90 -29.86
N PRO A 117 -7.84 26.95 -30.14
CA PRO A 117 -6.86 26.25 -29.33
C PRO A 117 -6.67 26.95 -27.98
N ASN A 118 -6.70 26.15 -26.91
CA ASN A 118 -6.34 26.61 -25.56
C ASN A 118 -5.10 25.83 -25.08
N TYR A 119 -3.94 26.42 -25.32
CA TYR A 119 -2.65 25.85 -24.94
C TYR A 119 -2.47 25.75 -23.42
N THR A 120 -3.11 26.65 -22.65
CA THR A 120 -3.04 26.64 -21.18
C THR A 120 -3.69 25.38 -20.62
N THR A 121 -4.91 25.06 -21.05
CA THR A 121 -5.61 23.83 -20.62
C THR A 121 -4.83 22.59 -21.04
N SER A 122 -4.27 22.59 -22.26
CA SER A 122 -3.47 21.48 -22.78
C SER A 122 -2.21 21.23 -21.95
N ALA A 123 -1.49 22.31 -21.59
CA ALA A 123 -0.32 22.22 -20.73
C ALA A 123 -0.66 21.75 -19.31
N ILE A 124 -1.77 22.25 -18.73
CA ILE A 124 -2.25 21.81 -17.41
C ILE A 124 -2.59 20.31 -17.44
N LEU A 125 -3.30 19.84 -18.47
CA LEU A 125 -3.66 18.42 -18.59
C LEU A 125 -2.41 17.52 -18.63
N VAL A 126 -1.42 17.87 -19.45
CA VAL A 126 -0.15 17.14 -19.54
C VAL A 126 0.55 17.14 -18.18
N ALA A 127 0.63 18.29 -17.53
CA ALA A 127 1.29 18.42 -16.23
C ALA A 127 0.59 17.56 -15.16
N VAL A 128 -0.74 17.60 -15.08
CA VAL A 128 -1.52 16.81 -14.11
C VAL A 128 -1.31 15.31 -14.31
N VAL A 129 -1.41 14.82 -15.55
CA VAL A 129 -1.22 13.39 -15.85
C VAL A 129 0.23 12.96 -15.62
N ALA A 130 1.21 13.78 -16.00
CA ALA A 130 2.63 13.50 -15.76
C ALA A 130 2.96 13.45 -14.26
N ILE A 131 2.45 14.40 -13.47
CA ILE A 131 2.60 14.40 -12.01
C ILE A 131 2.01 13.13 -11.42
N GLN A 132 0.80 12.72 -11.83
CA GLN A 132 0.20 11.49 -11.33
C GLN A 132 0.98 10.22 -11.70
N ALA A 133 1.44 10.11 -12.95
CA ALA A 133 2.28 8.99 -13.37
C ALA A 133 3.60 8.93 -12.57
N ALA A 134 4.20 10.10 -12.29
CA ALA A 134 5.35 10.22 -11.41
C ALA A 134 5.01 9.78 -9.97
N ILE A 135 3.87 10.19 -9.43
CA ILE A 135 3.41 9.75 -8.10
C ILE A 135 3.31 8.21 -8.03
N VAL A 136 2.66 7.58 -9.00
CA VAL A 136 2.54 6.10 -9.06
C VAL A 136 3.92 5.44 -9.11
N ARG A 137 4.82 5.94 -9.97
CA ARG A 137 6.18 5.41 -10.08
C ARG A 137 6.96 5.56 -8.77
N MET A 138 6.80 6.70 -8.09
CA MET A 138 7.48 6.94 -6.81
C MET A 138 6.92 6.06 -5.69
N GLN A 139 5.61 5.75 -5.68
CA GLN A 139 5.01 4.79 -4.76
C GLN A 139 5.58 3.37 -4.93
N GLN A 140 5.96 3.00 -6.16
CA GLN A 140 6.60 1.70 -6.46
C GLN A 140 8.06 1.63 -6.02
N ILE A 141 8.83 2.71 -6.19
CA ILE A 141 10.28 2.71 -5.86
C ILE A 141 10.53 2.87 -4.36
N ARG A 142 9.90 3.87 -3.72
CA ARG A 142 10.24 4.29 -2.37
C ARG A 142 9.37 3.63 -1.31
N ASN A 143 8.20 4.19 -1.08
CA ASN A 143 7.22 3.73 -0.12
C ASN A 143 5.84 4.16 -0.61
N PRO A 144 4.80 3.32 -0.54
CA PRO A 144 3.44 3.67 -0.95
C PRO A 144 2.87 4.94 -0.31
N ARG A 145 3.36 5.30 0.89
CA ARG A 145 2.92 6.46 1.68
C ARG A 145 3.97 7.56 1.79
N PHE A 146 4.88 7.67 0.81
CA PHE A 146 6.02 8.59 0.92
C PHE A 146 5.64 10.07 1.08
N PHE A 147 4.46 10.48 0.60
CA PHE A 147 3.96 11.86 0.74
C PHE A 147 3.53 12.22 2.17
N ILE A 148 3.26 11.22 3.01
CA ILE A 148 2.72 11.43 4.35
C ILE A 148 3.87 11.35 5.37
N PRO A 149 4.01 12.36 6.25
CA PRO A 149 4.97 12.33 7.34
C PRO A 149 4.80 11.08 8.22
N LYS A 150 5.90 10.53 8.76
CA LYS A 150 5.90 9.29 9.56
C LYS A 150 4.87 9.31 10.71
N LYS A 151 4.63 10.47 11.31
CA LYS A 151 3.66 10.66 12.42
C LYS A 151 2.20 10.41 12.01
N TRP A 152 1.83 10.67 10.76
CA TRP A 152 0.47 10.46 10.24
C TRP A 152 0.32 9.11 9.53
N ARG A 153 1.41 8.35 9.42
CA ARG A 153 1.41 7.02 8.78
C ARG A 153 0.89 5.93 9.71
N ARG A 154 1.14 6.06 11.01
CA ARG A 154 0.73 5.09 12.02
C ARG A 154 -0.78 5.06 12.12
N ASN A 155 -1.38 3.88 11.95
CA ASN A 155 -2.76 3.70 12.36
C ASN A 155 -2.82 3.93 13.88
N LEU A 156 -3.73 4.80 14.34
CA LEU A 156 -3.91 5.08 15.77
C LEU A 156 -4.16 3.82 16.63
N ASN A 157 -4.66 2.75 16.01
CA ASN A 157 -4.97 1.48 16.66
C ASN A 157 -3.85 0.43 16.59
N THR A 158 -2.67 0.77 16.06
CA THR A 158 -1.55 -0.17 16.00
C THR A 158 -0.81 -0.15 17.33
N TYR A 159 -0.67 -1.32 17.95
CA TYR A 159 0.07 -1.49 19.19
C TYR A 159 1.58 -1.29 18.94
N ASN A 160 2.21 -0.39 19.70
CA ASN A 160 3.66 -0.21 19.62
C ASN A 160 4.37 -1.33 20.38
N TYR A 161 5.02 -2.22 19.63
CA TYR A 161 5.78 -3.30 20.23
C TYR A 161 7.15 -2.87 20.76
N PHE A 162 7.72 -1.75 20.31
CA PHE A 162 9.11 -1.38 20.61
C PHE A 162 9.22 -0.53 21.87
N TYR A 163 10.06 -0.98 22.80
CA TYR A 163 10.38 -0.30 24.05
C TYR A 163 11.89 -0.18 24.22
N GLU A 164 12.34 0.93 24.79
CA GLU A 164 13.75 1.16 25.12
C GLU A 164 14.02 0.72 26.56
N PHE A 165 15.22 0.17 26.81
CA PHE A 165 15.65 -0.07 28.18
C PHE A 165 15.91 1.27 28.89
N PRO A 166 15.54 1.40 30.18
CA PRO A 166 15.88 2.60 30.94
C PRO A 166 17.40 2.77 30.96
N LYS A 167 17.88 3.98 30.67
CA LYS A 167 19.30 4.31 30.79
C LYS A 167 19.65 4.29 32.27
N ASN A 168 20.64 3.48 32.66
CA ASN A 168 21.15 3.42 34.04
C ASN A 168 21.45 4.84 34.53
N GLN A 169 20.72 5.30 35.56
CA GLN A 169 21.10 6.50 36.29
C GLN A 169 22.36 6.16 37.09
N GLU A 170 23.41 6.93 36.88
CA GLU A 170 24.67 6.83 37.62
C GLU A 170 24.38 7.08 39.11
N GLY A 171 24.48 6.05 39.96
CA GLY A 171 24.49 6.24 41.42
C GLY A 171 23.62 5.34 42.30
N VAL A 172 23.03 4.24 41.81
CA VAL A 172 22.32 3.25 42.65
C VAL A 172 22.99 1.89 42.53
N ASP A 173 23.19 1.21 43.67
CA ASP A 173 23.89 -0.08 43.84
C ASP A 173 23.57 -1.09 42.72
N GLN A 174 24.48 -1.15 41.74
CA GLN A 174 24.28 -1.79 40.43
C GLN A 174 24.07 -3.31 40.55
N GLU A 175 24.73 -3.95 41.52
CA GLU A 175 24.65 -5.40 41.72
C GLU A 175 23.26 -5.87 42.22
N ARG A 176 22.53 -5.04 42.98
CA ARG A 176 21.21 -5.43 43.51
C ARG A 176 20.08 -5.24 42.49
N GLN A 177 20.20 -4.27 41.58
CA GLN A 177 19.23 -4.07 40.49
C GLN A 177 19.45 -5.03 39.32
N GLU A 178 20.70 -5.46 39.07
CA GLU A 178 21.00 -6.42 38.00
C GLU A 178 20.47 -7.83 38.30
N ILE A 179 20.48 -8.28 39.56
CA ILE A 179 20.00 -9.62 39.97
C ILE A 179 18.45 -9.71 40.01
N GLN A 180 17.73 -8.60 40.17
CA GLN A 180 16.26 -8.60 40.29
C GLN A 180 15.49 -8.43 38.97
N GLU A 181 16.16 -8.07 37.87
CA GLU A 181 15.55 -7.81 36.56
C GLU A 181 16.20 -8.62 35.42
N GLU A 182 16.74 -9.81 35.72
CA GLU A 182 17.12 -10.79 34.69
C GLU A 182 15.85 -11.40 34.07
N GLU A 183 15.23 -10.65 33.17
CA GLU A 183 14.21 -11.21 32.29
C GLU A 183 14.88 -11.91 31.11
N ASP A 184 14.58 -13.18 30.93
CA ASP A 184 15.06 -13.97 29.81
C ASP A 184 14.04 -14.01 28.67
N CYS A 185 14.54 -13.98 27.44
CA CYS A 185 13.70 -14.18 26.27
C CYS A 185 13.43 -15.68 26.08
N ILE A 186 12.20 -16.13 26.31
CA ILE A 186 11.82 -17.56 26.18
C ILE A 186 11.98 -18.16 24.76
N ILE A 187 12.21 -17.32 23.73
CA ILE A 187 12.42 -17.80 22.36
C ILE A 187 13.87 -18.29 22.19
N CYS A 188 14.84 -17.57 22.74
CA CYS A 188 16.25 -17.91 22.59
C CYS A 188 16.93 -18.34 23.91
N MET A 189 16.20 -18.30 25.02
CA MET A 189 16.65 -18.62 26.37
C MET A 189 17.88 -17.81 26.83
N ASN A 190 17.99 -16.57 26.35
CA ASN A 190 19.08 -15.66 26.70
C ASN A 190 18.54 -14.38 27.32
N SER A 191 19.38 -13.74 28.13
CA SER A 191 19.05 -12.47 28.78
C SER A 191 18.66 -11.39 27.76
N LEU A 192 17.54 -10.71 28.06
CA LEU A 192 17.01 -9.60 27.26
C LEU A 192 17.96 -8.40 27.17
N ARG A 193 18.93 -8.28 28.09
CA ARG A 193 19.86 -7.14 28.15
C ARG A 193 20.94 -7.17 27.08
N PHE A 194 21.14 -8.28 26.37
CA PHE A 194 22.17 -8.41 25.34
C PHE A 194 21.59 -8.47 23.93
N GLU A 195 22.31 -7.88 22.97
CA GLU A 195 21.96 -8.01 21.55
C GLU A 195 22.26 -9.42 21.04
N ILE A 196 21.32 -9.97 20.28
CA ILE A 196 21.49 -11.19 19.50
C ILE A 196 21.90 -10.83 18.07
N VAL A 197 22.88 -11.56 17.52
CA VAL A 197 23.33 -11.39 16.14
C VAL A 197 22.92 -12.62 15.36
N GLN A 198 22.18 -12.41 14.26
CA GLN A 198 21.77 -13.49 13.38
C GLN A 198 22.94 -13.89 12.47
N GLN A 199 23.57 -15.03 12.74
CA GLN A 199 24.47 -15.69 11.79
C GLN A 199 23.81 -16.99 11.34
N THR A 200 23.67 -17.17 10.03
CA THR A 200 23.28 -18.46 9.40
C THR A 200 21.95 -19.08 9.88
N GLY A 201 20.89 -18.27 10.05
CA GLY A 201 19.53 -18.78 10.28
C GLY A 201 19.21 -19.23 11.71
N GLU A 202 20.22 -19.40 12.55
CA GLU A 202 20.11 -19.66 13.98
C GLU A 202 20.26 -18.36 14.79
N ILE A 203 19.50 -18.24 15.88
CA ILE A 203 19.59 -17.10 16.80
C ILE A 203 20.58 -17.48 17.88
N GLN A 204 21.83 -17.03 17.76
CA GLN A 204 22.87 -17.26 18.76
C GLN A 204 23.29 -15.93 19.40
N LEU A 205 23.61 -15.96 20.70
CA LEU A 205 24.27 -14.86 21.39
C LEU A 205 25.64 -14.60 20.75
N THR A 206 26.10 -13.36 20.82
CA THR A 206 27.48 -13.00 20.48
C THR A 206 28.42 -13.55 21.57
N GLN A 207 28.65 -14.87 21.60
CA GLN A 207 29.40 -15.60 22.64
C GLN A 207 30.93 -15.43 22.56
N GLN A 208 31.42 -14.30 22.02
CA GLN A 208 32.82 -13.92 22.19
C GLN A 208 32.92 -12.86 23.29
N ALA A 209 33.56 -13.23 24.39
CA ALA A 209 33.63 -12.53 25.68
C ALA A 209 34.15 -11.08 25.63
N SER A 210 34.60 -10.58 24.47
CA SER A 210 35.16 -9.23 24.30
C SER A 210 34.19 -8.23 23.63
N ASN A 211 32.99 -8.63 23.18
CA ASN A 211 32.09 -7.76 22.40
C ASN A 211 30.59 -7.91 22.76
N GLN A 212 30.25 -8.14 24.02
CA GLN A 212 28.85 -8.15 24.47
C GLN A 212 28.27 -6.73 24.47
N ARG A 213 27.46 -6.42 23.45
CA ARG A 213 26.74 -5.15 23.35
C ARG A 213 25.43 -5.23 24.12
N LYS A 214 25.18 -4.23 24.96
CA LYS A 214 23.89 -4.06 25.64
C LYS A 214 22.82 -3.73 24.59
N ALA A 215 21.70 -4.45 24.64
CA ALA A 215 20.54 -4.18 23.81
C ALA A 215 19.95 -2.81 24.17
N LYS A 216 19.68 -1.99 23.16
CA LYS A 216 19.03 -0.68 23.36
C LYS A 216 17.51 -0.81 23.48
N CYS A 217 16.93 -1.76 22.75
CA CYS A 217 15.48 -1.93 22.62
C CYS A 217 15.07 -3.39 22.78
N TYR A 218 13.86 -3.61 23.27
CA TYR A 218 13.18 -4.90 23.33
C TYR A 218 11.76 -4.77 22.75
N MET A 219 11.16 -5.90 22.37
CA MET A 219 9.76 -5.94 22.01
C MET A 219 8.91 -6.42 23.17
N LYS A 220 7.82 -5.72 23.43
CA LYS A 220 6.81 -6.10 24.41
C LYS A 220 5.49 -6.31 23.70
N THR A 221 4.76 -7.32 24.10
CA THR A 221 3.44 -7.68 23.55
C THR A 221 2.31 -7.02 24.35
N PRO A 222 1.08 -6.89 23.81
CA PRO A 222 -0.07 -6.38 24.55
C PRO A 222 -0.38 -7.15 25.85
N CYS A 223 0.01 -8.43 25.89
CA CYS A 223 -0.09 -9.29 27.06
C CYS A 223 1.10 -9.16 28.03
N ASN A 224 1.91 -8.11 27.89
CA ASN A 224 3.00 -7.72 28.79
C ASN A 224 4.26 -8.60 28.74
N HIS A 225 4.31 -9.65 27.91
CA HIS A 225 5.50 -10.48 27.71
C HIS A 225 6.56 -9.78 26.84
N LYS A 226 7.84 -9.99 27.17
CA LYS A 226 9.00 -9.28 26.61
C LYS A 226 9.93 -10.24 25.86
N TYR A 227 10.50 -9.76 24.76
CA TYR A 227 11.32 -10.55 23.83
C TYR A 227 12.39 -9.69 23.16
N HIS A 228 13.48 -10.28 22.69
CA HIS A 228 14.38 -9.58 21.78
C HIS A 228 13.64 -9.21 20.49
N VAL A 229 13.99 -8.06 19.91
CA VAL A 229 13.37 -7.55 18.68
C VAL A 229 13.42 -8.59 17.55
N GLN A 230 14.57 -9.20 17.31
CA GLN A 230 14.73 -10.18 16.23
C GLN A 230 13.95 -11.48 16.49
N CYS A 231 13.91 -11.93 17.75
CA CYS A 231 13.19 -13.15 18.15
C CYS A 231 11.69 -13.04 17.87
N LEU A 232 11.06 -11.97 18.36
CA LEU A 232 9.61 -11.80 18.19
C LEU A 232 9.23 -11.51 16.73
N LYS A 233 10.04 -10.72 16.02
CA LYS A 233 9.79 -10.41 14.60
C LYS A 233 9.77 -11.70 13.74
N LYS A 234 10.78 -12.57 13.90
CA LYS A 234 10.84 -13.86 13.20
C LYS A 234 9.69 -14.79 13.60
N TRP A 235 9.27 -14.77 14.86
CA TRP A 235 8.12 -15.55 15.31
C TRP A 235 6.82 -15.08 14.64
N MET A 236 6.60 -13.76 14.56
CA MET A 236 5.41 -13.14 13.97
C MET A 236 5.31 -13.35 12.45
N GLU A 237 6.42 -13.60 11.75
CA GLU A 237 6.42 -14.03 10.35
C GLU A 237 5.78 -15.42 10.16
N VAL A 238 5.87 -16.28 11.19
CA VAL A 238 5.31 -17.65 11.15
C VAL A 238 3.92 -17.70 11.79
N ARG A 239 3.73 -17.08 12.96
CA ARG A 239 2.46 -17.06 13.70
C ARG A 239 2.26 -15.74 14.46
N LEU A 240 1.09 -15.13 14.29
CA LEU A 240 0.66 -13.93 15.02
C LEU A 240 0.07 -14.27 16.40
N GLU A 241 0.82 -15.02 17.21
CA GLU A 241 0.44 -15.43 18.57
C GLU A 241 1.62 -15.27 19.52
N CYS A 242 1.35 -14.83 20.76
CA CYS A 242 2.38 -14.69 21.79
C CYS A 242 3.00 -16.06 22.15
N PRO A 243 4.34 -16.25 22.11
CA PRO A 243 4.97 -17.52 22.47
C PRO A 243 4.73 -17.96 23.92
N ALA A 244 4.53 -17.02 24.85
CA ALA A 244 4.33 -17.34 26.26
C ALA A 244 2.88 -17.72 26.58
N CYS A 245 1.90 -16.94 26.10
CA CYS A 245 0.49 -17.09 26.49
C CYS A 245 -0.49 -17.37 25.35
N ARG A 246 -0.01 -17.46 24.10
CA ARG A 246 -0.80 -17.72 22.87
C ARG A 246 -1.88 -16.69 22.55
N GLN A 247 -1.89 -15.53 23.20
CA GLN A 247 -2.78 -14.43 22.84
C GLN A 247 -2.48 -13.95 21.41
N GLN A 248 -3.52 -13.72 20.61
CA GLN A 248 -3.39 -13.18 19.25
C GLN A 248 -2.74 -11.79 19.27
N LEU A 249 -1.74 -11.62 18.41
CA LEU A 249 -0.95 -10.40 18.30
C LEU A 249 -1.44 -9.54 17.12
N PRO A 250 -1.63 -8.22 17.30
CA PRO A 250 -1.80 -7.27 16.20
C PRO A 250 -0.66 -7.34 15.16
N ILE A 251 -0.96 -7.10 13.89
CA ILE A 251 0.04 -7.09 12.81
C ILE A 251 1.08 -5.99 13.06
N LEU A 252 2.36 -6.31 12.87
CA LEU A 252 3.44 -5.32 12.88
C LEU A 252 3.29 -4.38 11.69
N GLU A 253 3.23 -3.07 11.94
CA GLU A 253 3.42 -2.10 10.86
C GLU A 253 4.92 -1.98 10.59
N ASP A 254 5.32 -2.20 9.33
CA ASP A 254 6.71 -2.02 8.92
C ASP A 254 7.15 -0.56 9.13
N ASP A 255 8.05 -0.36 10.09
CA ASP A 255 8.76 0.90 10.31
C ASP A 255 9.84 1.08 9.22
N ASP A 256 9.44 1.26 7.95
CA ASP A 256 10.30 1.76 6.86
C ASP A 256 10.44 3.32 6.93
#